data_AF-A0A7M4F7N9-F1
#
_entry.id   AF-A0A7M4F7N9-F1
#
_cell.length_a   1.000
_cell.length_b   1.000
_cell.length_c   1.000
_cell.angle_alpha   90.00
_cell.angle_beta   90.00
_cell.angle_gamma   90.00
#
_symmetry.space_group_name_H-M   'P 1'
#
loop_
_entity.id
_entity.type
_entity.pdbx_description
1 polymer ?
#
loop_
_entity_poly.entity_id
_entity_poly.type
_entity_poly.pdbx_seq_one_letter_code
_entity_poly.pdbx_strand_id
1 'polypeptide(L)'
;MEKQQQAFFQTLQLSPEAQVEFGLQQEITRLTNENLDLKELLEKLEKNEKKLKKQLKIYMKKVQDFEATQATVQTERKRQELTRQVTVQRKEKDFQGMLEYYKEDEPLLVRNLITDLKPQTVSATVPCLPAYILYMCIRHADYINDDQKVHSLLTMTINGIKKVLKKHNDDFQMTSFWLANTCRLLHCLKQYSGDTGFMTQNTAKQNEHCLKNFDLTEYRQVLSDLSIQIYQQLIKIAEGMLQPMIVSAMLENESIQGLSGVKPMGYRKRSSSMPDGDNTYSLDAVVRQLNTFHSIMCEQGLDPEIIQQAFKQLFYMINAVTLNNLLLRKDVCSWSTGMQLRFNISQLEEWLHGKNLQQSGAAQTMEPLIQAAQLLQLKKKTSEDAEAICSLCTSLTTQQVSNREGICSGVGVSGSFLSTAAAHLQERNDPPQLLLDFKYMFPVLFPFSPSSITMDSIHIPASLNLEFLNKV
;
A
#
# COMPACT_ATOMS: atom_id res chain seq x y z
N MET A 1 4.15 36.49 -28.92
CA MET A 1 2.80 37.04 -28.65
C MET A 1 2.10 37.41 -29.97
N GLU A 2 2.55 38.39 -30.75
CA GLU A 2 1.87 38.78 -32.01
C GLU A 2 1.80 37.68 -33.09
N LYS A 3 2.88 36.89 -33.28
CA LYS A 3 2.90 35.76 -34.23
C LYS A 3 1.97 34.59 -33.85
N GLN A 4 1.77 34.33 -32.55
CA GLN A 4 0.88 33.28 -32.07
C GLN A 4 -0.60 33.68 -32.19
N GLN A 5 -0.92 34.96 -31.97
CA GLN A 5 -2.26 35.50 -32.19
C GLN A 5 -2.64 35.49 -33.68
N GLN A 6 -1.73 35.87 -34.59
CA GLN A 6 -1.99 35.80 -36.03
C GLN A 6 -2.23 34.37 -36.53
N ALA A 7 -1.46 33.39 -36.04
CA ALA A 7 -1.64 31.99 -36.40
C ALA A 7 -3.01 31.46 -35.91
N PHE A 8 -3.43 31.83 -34.70
CA PHE A 8 -4.73 31.44 -34.13
C PHE A 8 -5.93 31.97 -34.95
N PHE A 9 -5.86 33.23 -35.40
CA PHE A 9 -6.91 33.81 -36.26
C PHE A 9 -6.97 33.19 -37.66
N GLN A 10 -5.83 32.75 -38.22
CA GLN A 10 -5.81 32.00 -39.49
C GLN A 10 -6.39 30.58 -39.34
N THR A 11 -6.14 29.90 -38.22
CA THR A 11 -6.68 28.56 -37.97
C THR A 11 -8.21 28.57 -37.83
N LEU A 12 -8.78 29.61 -37.22
CA LEU A 12 -10.25 29.78 -37.07
C LEU A 12 -11.00 29.96 -38.39
N GLN A 13 -10.31 30.29 -39.50
CA GLN A 13 -10.91 30.46 -40.83
C GLN A 13 -10.94 29.15 -41.65
N LEU A 14 -10.32 28.07 -41.15
CA LEU A 14 -10.27 26.77 -41.82
C LEU A 14 -11.52 25.92 -41.51
N SER A 15 -11.85 24.96 -42.38
CA SER A 15 -12.91 23.98 -42.11
C SER A 15 -12.57 23.12 -40.88
N PRO A 16 -13.57 22.56 -40.17
CA PRO A 16 -13.33 21.80 -38.93
C PRO A 16 -12.34 20.63 -39.09
N GLU A 17 -12.36 19.95 -40.24
CA GLU A 17 -11.44 18.86 -40.56
C GLU A 17 -10.00 19.36 -40.75
N ALA A 18 -9.83 20.50 -41.44
CA ALA A 18 -8.52 21.11 -41.65
C ALA A 18 -7.94 21.73 -40.35
N GLN A 19 -8.79 22.15 -39.41
CA GLN A 19 -8.34 22.61 -38.08
C GLN A 19 -7.76 21.45 -37.24
N VAL A 20 -8.42 20.29 -37.26
CA VAL A 20 -7.93 19.09 -36.56
C VAL A 20 -6.62 18.60 -37.18
N GLU A 21 -6.53 18.53 -38.51
CA GLU A 21 -5.31 18.10 -39.20
C GLU A 21 -4.13 19.04 -38.93
N PHE A 22 -4.37 20.35 -38.94
CA PHE A 22 -3.36 21.35 -38.61
C PHE A 22 -2.90 21.25 -37.15
N GLY A 23 -3.83 21.03 -36.21
CA GLY A 23 -3.51 20.81 -34.79
C GLY A 23 -2.66 19.56 -34.57
N LEU A 24 -3.00 18.46 -35.25
CA LEU A 24 -2.22 17.23 -35.22
C LEU A 24 -0.81 17.42 -35.82
N GLN A 25 -0.67 18.15 -36.92
CA GLN A 25 0.65 18.45 -37.51
C GLN A 25 1.53 19.30 -36.58
N GLN A 26 0.95 20.27 -35.88
CA GLN A 26 1.69 21.06 -34.90
C GLN A 26 2.15 20.20 -33.72
N GLU A 27 1.29 19.31 -33.24
CA GLU A 27 1.62 18.44 -32.11
C GLU A 27 2.67 17.39 -32.50
N ILE A 28 2.59 16.83 -33.71
CA ILE A 28 3.63 15.96 -34.28
C ILE A 28 4.96 16.70 -34.37
N THR A 29 4.96 17.96 -34.82
CA THR A 29 6.19 18.77 -34.92
C THR A 29 6.77 19.05 -33.53
N ARG A 30 5.93 19.38 -32.54
CA ARG A 30 6.33 19.59 -31.14
C ARG A 30 6.97 18.33 -30.54
N LEU A 31 6.28 17.20 -30.65
CA LEU A 31 6.76 15.91 -30.14
C LEU A 31 8.02 15.44 -30.87
N THR A 32 8.19 15.77 -32.15
CA THR A 32 9.42 15.45 -32.91
C THR A 32 10.61 16.24 -32.38
N ASN A 33 10.43 17.52 -32.09
CA ASN A 33 11.48 18.36 -31.51
C ASN A 33 11.83 17.93 -30.08
N GLU A 34 10.83 17.65 -29.24
CA GLU A 34 11.07 17.15 -27.87
C GLU A 34 11.80 15.79 -27.88
N ASN A 35 11.47 14.89 -28.82
CA ASN A 35 12.21 13.64 -28.98
C ASN A 35 13.66 13.85 -29.43
N LEU A 36 13.94 14.88 -30.24
CA LEU A 36 15.30 15.22 -30.64
C LEU A 36 16.11 15.74 -29.45
N ASP A 37 15.53 16.64 -28.66
CA ASP A 37 16.15 17.18 -27.44
C ASP A 37 16.42 16.08 -26.39
N LEU A 38 15.47 15.17 -26.22
CA LEU A 38 15.62 14.01 -25.33
C LEU A 38 16.73 13.06 -25.80
N LYS A 39 16.87 12.83 -27.12
CA LYS A 39 17.97 12.04 -27.68
C LYS A 39 19.33 12.71 -27.43
N GLU A 40 19.42 14.03 -27.62
CA GLU A 40 20.66 14.77 -27.33
C GLU A 40 21.03 14.72 -25.84
N LEU A 41 20.03 14.79 -24.95
CA LEU A 41 20.24 14.67 -23.51
C LEU A 41 20.73 13.26 -23.12
N LEU A 42 20.14 12.21 -23.70
CA LEU A 42 20.58 10.83 -23.52
C LEU A 42 22.04 10.65 -23.96
N GLU A 43 22.43 11.16 -25.12
CA GLU A 43 23.83 11.09 -25.58
C GLU A 43 24.80 11.82 -24.64
N LYS A 44 24.39 12.97 -24.08
CA LYS A 44 25.19 13.69 -23.08
C LYS A 44 25.35 12.89 -21.79
N LEU A 45 24.27 12.25 -21.32
CA LEU A 45 24.31 11.40 -20.12
C LEU A 45 25.18 10.16 -20.32
N GLU A 46 25.10 9.48 -21.48
CA GLU A 46 25.97 8.34 -21.79
C GLU A 46 27.45 8.73 -21.85
N LYS A 47 27.77 9.90 -22.43
CA LYS A 47 29.14 10.43 -22.45
C LYS A 47 29.64 10.71 -21.03
N ASN A 48 28.78 11.21 -20.14
CA ASN A 48 29.11 11.44 -18.73
C ASN A 48 29.30 10.12 -17.96
N GLU A 49 28.44 9.13 -18.18
CA GLU A 49 28.58 7.80 -17.58
C GLU A 49 29.92 7.15 -17.97
N LYS A 50 30.30 7.23 -19.25
CA LYS A 50 31.61 6.74 -19.74
C LYS A 50 32.78 7.47 -19.08
N LYS A 51 32.68 8.79 -18.85
CA LYS A 51 33.71 9.57 -18.12
C LYS A 51 33.81 9.15 -16.66
N LEU A 52 32.68 9.00 -15.97
CA LEU A 52 32.64 8.59 -14.57
C LEU A 52 33.18 7.16 -14.39
N LYS A 53 32.82 6.22 -15.27
CA LYS A 53 33.38 4.86 -15.27
C LYS A 53 34.91 4.86 -15.44
N LYS A 54 35.45 5.71 -16.32
CA LYS A 54 36.91 5.88 -16.47
C LYS A 54 37.56 6.45 -15.21
N GLN A 55 36.96 7.47 -14.58
CA GLN A 55 37.46 8.05 -13.34
C GLN A 55 37.44 7.02 -12.20
N LEU A 56 36.35 6.26 -12.05
CA LEU A 56 36.24 5.20 -11.05
C LEU A 56 37.36 4.17 -11.20
N LYS A 57 37.67 3.74 -12.44
CA LYS A 57 38.76 2.80 -12.73
C LYS A 57 40.14 3.36 -12.34
N ILE A 58 40.36 4.67 -12.50
CA ILE A 58 41.60 5.33 -12.08
C ILE A 58 41.69 5.39 -10.54
N TYR A 59 40.59 5.73 -9.86
CA TYR A 59 40.56 5.75 -8.40
C TYR A 59 40.76 4.36 -7.80
N MET A 60 40.12 3.33 -8.36
CA MET A 60 40.35 1.94 -7.95
C MET A 60 41.83 1.54 -8.11
N LYS A 61 42.47 1.92 -9.23
CA LYS A 61 43.90 1.65 -9.43
C LYS A 61 44.77 2.41 -8.42
N LYS A 62 44.46 3.67 -8.13
CA LYS A 62 45.17 4.44 -7.10
C LYS A 62 45.03 3.86 -5.70
N VAL A 63 43.86 3.34 -5.34
CA VAL A 63 43.62 2.66 -4.06
C VAL A 63 44.47 1.38 -3.99
N GLN A 64 44.46 0.56 -5.04
CA GLN A 64 45.28 -0.65 -5.13
C GLN A 64 46.79 -0.34 -5.06
N ASP A 65 47.26 0.71 -5.73
CA ASP A 65 48.67 1.13 -5.69
C ASP A 65 49.03 1.66 -4.29
N PHE A 66 48.11 2.35 -3.59
CA PHE A 66 48.32 2.85 -2.24
C PHE A 66 48.35 1.72 -1.19
N GLU A 67 47.48 0.71 -1.35
CA GLU A 67 47.48 -0.53 -0.56
C GLU A 67 48.77 -1.33 -0.77
N ALA A 68 49.24 -1.44 -2.01
CA ALA A 68 50.52 -2.09 -2.33
C ALA A 68 51.72 -1.35 -1.72
N THR A 69 51.67 -0.01 -1.66
CA THR A 69 52.71 0.83 -1.05
C THR A 69 52.69 0.74 0.49
N GLN A 70 51.51 0.64 1.12
CA GLN A 70 51.39 0.38 2.56
C GLN A 70 51.91 -1.02 2.95
N ALA A 71 51.70 -2.03 2.10
CA ALA A 71 52.23 -3.38 2.29
C ALA A 71 53.77 -3.43 2.22
N THR A 72 54.41 -2.58 1.41
CA THR A 72 55.88 -2.52 1.32
C THR A 72 56.51 -1.84 2.54
N VAL A 73 55.88 -0.79 3.08
CA VAL A 73 56.38 -0.07 4.27
C VAL A 73 56.28 -0.90 5.56
N GLN A 74 55.33 -1.83 5.66
CA GLN A 74 55.26 -2.78 6.78
C GLN A 74 56.29 -3.93 6.67
N THR A 75 56.79 -4.21 5.46
CA THR A 75 57.72 -5.32 5.21
C THR A 75 59.18 -4.96 5.53
N GLU A 76 59.56 -3.68 5.45
CA GLU A 76 60.93 -3.25 5.78
C GLU A 76 61.25 -3.24 7.28
N ARG A 77 60.25 -3.19 8.17
CA ARG A 77 60.46 -3.26 9.63
C ARG A 77 60.60 -4.67 10.20
N LYS A 78 60.33 -5.72 9.43
CA LYS A 78 60.33 -7.13 9.89
C LYS A 78 61.45 -7.97 9.30
N ARG A 79 62.52 -7.36 8.78
CA ARG A 79 63.68 -8.05 8.21
C ARG A 79 64.86 -8.13 9.18
N GLN A 80 64.60 -8.45 10.44
CA GLN A 80 65.59 -9.04 11.35
C GLN A 80 64.94 -10.27 11.99
N GLU A 81 65.71 -11.36 11.99
CA GLU A 81 65.40 -12.72 12.47
C GLU A 81 64.72 -13.68 11.47
N LEU A 82 65.58 -14.43 10.79
CA LEU A 82 65.28 -15.69 10.11
C LEU A 82 64.98 -16.78 11.15
N THR A 83 63.74 -17.27 11.19
CA THR A 83 63.47 -18.68 11.50
C THR A 83 62.25 -19.14 10.71
N ARG A 84 62.39 -20.26 9.97
CA ARG A 84 61.36 -20.87 9.13
C ARG A 84 60.08 -21.13 9.94
N GLN A 85 59.01 -20.40 9.65
CA GLN A 85 57.64 -20.86 9.87
C GLN A 85 56.80 -20.60 8.62
N VAL A 86 56.18 -21.66 8.11
CA VAL A 86 55.24 -21.61 7.00
C VAL A 86 53.98 -20.91 7.51
N THR A 87 53.80 -19.62 7.20
CA THR A 87 52.55 -18.92 7.48
C THR A 87 51.56 -19.15 6.34
N VAL A 88 50.51 -19.93 6.63
CA VAL A 88 49.32 -20.04 5.79
C VAL A 88 48.68 -18.65 5.69
N GLN A 89 48.71 -18.03 4.50
CA GLN A 89 47.95 -16.80 4.26
C GLN A 89 46.46 -17.15 4.26
N ARG A 90 45.72 -16.73 5.30
CA ARG A 90 44.26 -16.85 5.33
C ARG A 90 43.69 -15.95 4.23
N LYS A 91 43.03 -16.54 3.23
CA LYS A 91 42.12 -15.79 2.34
C LYS A 91 41.06 -15.12 3.22
N GLU A 92 40.75 -13.85 2.95
CA GLU A 92 39.53 -13.22 3.47
C GLU A 92 38.35 -14.14 3.11
N LYS A 93 37.56 -14.54 4.11
CA LYS A 93 36.42 -15.41 3.88
C LYS A 93 35.34 -14.57 3.20
N ASP A 94 34.83 -15.05 2.06
CA ASP A 94 33.64 -14.49 1.45
C ASP A 94 32.49 -14.56 2.46
N PHE A 95 31.82 -13.43 2.69
CA PHE A 95 30.69 -13.34 3.61
C PHE A 95 29.60 -14.33 3.20
N GLN A 96 29.27 -15.25 4.09
CA GLN A 96 28.33 -16.33 3.79
C GLN A 96 26.88 -15.89 3.97
N GLY A 97 26.60 -14.66 4.41
CA GLY A 97 25.25 -14.15 4.66
C GLY A 97 24.67 -14.64 5.99
N MET A 98 25.52 -14.78 7.00
CA MET A 98 25.17 -15.20 8.36
C MET A 98 25.67 -14.16 9.37
N LEU A 99 24.90 -13.93 10.43
CA LEU A 99 25.27 -12.98 11.49
C LEU A 99 25.38 -13.71 12.82
N GLU A 100 26.58 -13.73 13.37
CA GLU A 100 26.85 -14.25 14.71
C GLU A 100 26.62 -13.15 15.76
N TYR A 101 26.06 -13.56 16.90
CA TYR A 101 25.92 -12.75 18.11
C TYR A 101 26.17 -13.63 19.34
N TYR A 102 26.65 -13.04 20.44
CA TYR A 102 26.79 -13.75 21.70
C TYR A 102 25.45 -13.84 22.43
N LYS A 103 25.22 -14.91 23.22
CA LYS A 103 23.93 -15.17 23.87
C LYS A 103 23.56 -14.05 24.85
N GLU A 104 24.55 -13.47 25.52
CA GLU A 104 24.43 -12.30 26.39
C GLU A 104 23.93 -11.03 25.68
N ASP A 105 24.16 -10.90 24.38
CA ASP A 105 23.76 -9.74 23.57
C ASP A 105 22.37 -9.90 22.94
N GLU A 106 21.72 -11.07 23.07
CA GLU A 106 20.39 -11.32 22.51
C GLU A 106 19.32 -10.29 22.96
N PRO A 107 19.25 -9.88 24.24
CA PRO A 107 18.36 -8.80 24.66
C PRO A 107 18.69 -7.46 24.01
N LEU A 108 19.98 -7.17 23.76
CA LEU A 108 20.43 -5.95 23.10
C LEU A 108 20.07 -5.96 21.62
N LEU A 109 20.22 -7.09 20.94
CA LEU A 109 19.77 -7.32 19.56
C LEU A 109 18.28 -7.02 19.41
N VAL A 110 17.44 -7.66 20.23
CA VAL A 110 15.99 -7.47 20.18
C VAL A 110 15.62 -6.03 20.55
N ARG A 111 16.33 -5.42 21.48
CA ARG A 111 16.09 -4.02 21.83
C ARG A 111 16.39 -3.08 20.66
N ASN A 112 17.58 -3.16 20.08
CA ASN A 112 18.04 -2.23 19.04
C ASN A 112 17.33 -2.45 17.71
N LEU A 113 17.07 -3.72 17.35
CA LEU A 113 16.47 -4.10 16.08
C LEU A 113 14.94 -4.11 16.10
N ILE A 114 14.32 -4.22 17.28
CA ILE A 114 12.86 -4.33 17.42
C ILE A 114 12.28 -3.25 18.32
N THR A 115 12.60 -3.24 19.61
CA THR A 115 11.82 -2.41 20.56
C THR A 115 12.07 -0.91 20.48
N ASP A 116 13.31 -0.52 20.17
CA ASP A 116 13.75 0.87 20.10
C ASP A 116 13.91 1.35 18.63
N LEU A 117 13.67 0.45 17.67
CA LEU A 117 13.81 0.76 16.25
C LEU A 117 12.70 1.70 15.78
N LYS A 118 13.09 2.78 15.12
CA LYS A 118 12.19 3.71 14.44
C LYS A 118 12.19 3.40 12.93
N PRO A 119 11.01 3.33 12.26
CA PRO A 119 10.95 3.06 10.83
C PRO A 119 11.80 4.02 9.97
N GLN A 120 11.93 5.29 10.40
CA GLN A 120 12.73 6.30 9.70
C GLN A 120 14.24 6.00 9.73
N THR A 121 14.74 5.22 10.69
CA THR A 121 16.16 4.87 10.79
C THR A 121 16.61 3.97 9.63
N VAL A 122 15.68 3.21 9.04
CA VAL A 122 15.96 2.23 7.99
C VAL A 122 15.34 2.61 6.63
N SER A 123 14.74 3.80 6.50
CA SER A 123 14.06 4.21 5.26
C SER A 123 14.99 4.36 4.05
N ALA A 124 16.28 4.62 4.28
CA ALA A 124 17.32 4.70 3.24
C ALA A 124 17.99 3.35 2.95
N THR A 125 17.50 2.26 3.53
CA THR A 125 18.05 0.92 3.35
C THR A 125 17.11 0.03 2.53
N VAL A 126 17.51 -1.23 2.34
CA VAL A 126 16.65 -2.24 1.73
C VAL A 126 15.36 -2.39 2.56
N PRO A 127 14.17 -2.38 1.93
CA PRO A 127 12.91 -2.56 2.65
C PRO A 127 12.90 -3.86 3.47
N CYS A 128 12.29 -3.81 4.64
CA CYS A 128 12.26 -4.92 5.60
C CYS A 128 13.65 -5.42 6.05
N LEU A 129 14.67 -4.53 6.09
CA LEU A 129 16.02 -4.86 6.58
C LEU A 129 16.01 -5.63 7.94
N PRO A 130 15.21 -5.26 8.95
CA PRO A 130 15.16 -6.01 10.21
C PRO A 130 14.84 -7.50 10.03
N ALA A 131 13.91 -7.85 9.13
CA ALA A 131 13.56 -9.23 8.86
C ALA A 131 14.74 -10.04 8.30
N TYR A 132 15.52 -9.43 7.40
CA TYR A 132 16.72 -10.08 6.85
C TYR A 132 17.81 -10.26 7.90
N ILE A 133 18.04 -9.25 8.75
CA ILE A 133 19.02 -9.35 9.84
C ILE A 133 18.62 -10.48 10.80
N LEU A 134 17.34 -10.55 11.19
CA LEU A 134 16.83 -11.64 12.03
C LEU A 134 17.01 -13.00 11.36
N TYR A 135 16.70 -13.14 10.07
CA TYR A 135 16.90 -14.38 9.34
C TYR A 135 18.39 -14.78 9.28
N MET A 136 19.31 -13.84 9.03
CA MET A 136 20.75 -14.11 9.03
C MET A 136 21.26 -14.59 10.40
N CYS A 137 20.70 -14.06 11.50
CA CYS A 137 20.98 -14.54 12.86
C CYS A 137 20.42 -15.96 13.11
N ILE A 138 19.19 -16.24 12.65
CA ILE A 138 18.57 -17.58 12.72
C ILE A 138 19.41 -18.59 11.94
N ARG A 139 19.86 -18.22 10.74
CA ARG A 139 20.68 -19.07 9.89
C ARG A 139 22.04 -19.39 10.52
N HIS A 140 22.64 -18.45 11.24
CA HIS A 140 23.86 -18.73 12.00
C HIS A 140 23.59 -19.71 13.15
N ALA A 141 22.49 -19.54 13.89
CA ALA A 141 22.11 -20.45 14.97
C ALA A 141 21.81 -21.88 14.44
N ASP A 142 21.15 -21.98 13.28
CA ASP A 142 20.99 -23.24 12.55
C ASP A 142 22.35 -23.83 12.15
N TYR A 143 23.25 -23.03 11.59
CA TYR A 143 24.59 -23.48 11.15
C TYR A 143 25.43 -24.10 12.28
N ILE A 144 25.38 -23.55 13.49
CA ILE A 144 26.06 -24.11 14.67
C ILE A 144 25.26 -25.20 15.38
N ASN A 145 24.08 -25.54 14.87
CA ASN A 145 23.17 -26.55 15.40
C ASN A 145 22.74 -26.29 16.85
N ASP A 146 22.43 -25.02 17.18
CA ASP A 146 21.97 -24.58 18.51
C ASP A 146 20.45 -24.33 18.49
N ASP A 147 19.68 -25.36 18.84
CA ASP A 147 18.21 -25.33 18.86
C ASP A 147 17.67 -24.34 19.90
N GLN A 148 18.34 -24.24 21.05
CA GLN A 148 17.95 -23.31 22.12
C GLN A 148 18.07 -21.86 21.67
N LYS A 149 19.13 -21.53 20.93
CA LYS A 149 19.36 -20.18 20.39
C LYS A 149 18.36 -19.83 19.29
N VAL A 150 17.98 -20.78 18.43
CA VAL A 150 16.90 -20.59 17.44
C VAL A 150 15.57 -20.34 18.16
N HIS A 151 15.22 -21.18 19.13
CA HIS A 151 13.98 -21.06 19.90
C HIS A 151 13.90 -19.73 20.66
N SER A 152 14.97 -19.36 21.36
CA SER A 152 15.06 -18.10 22.11
C SER A 152 14.90 -16.90 21.20
N LEU A 153 15.66 -16.83 20.10
CA LEU A 153 15.65 -15.68 19.19
C LEU A 153 14.28 -15.47 18.55
N LEU A 154 13.64 -16.53 18.05
CA LEU A 154 12.30 -16.44 17.45
C LEU A 154 11.26 -16.01 18.49
N THR A 155 11.32 -16.56 19.70
CA THR A 155 10.40 -16.22 20.79
C THR A 155 10.56 -14.77 21.22
N MET A 156 11.80 -14.30 21.42
CA MET A 156 12.08 -12.91 21.78
C MET A 156 11.71 -11.94 20.65
N THR A 157 11.89 -12.34 19.38
CA THR A 157 11.45 -11.57 18.21
C THR A 157 9.93 -11.38 18.22
N ILE A 158 9.17 -12.47 18.31
CA ILE A 158 7.70 -12.45 18.33
C ILE A 158 7.18 -11.60 19.50
N ASN A 159 7.76 -11.78 20.69
CA ASN A 159 7.37 -11.02 21.88
C ASN A 159 7.77 -9.54 21.77
N GLY A 160 8.93 -9.24 21.18
CA GLY A 160 9.38 -7.88 20.90
C GLY A 160 8.42 -7.14 19.99
N ILE A 161 8.02 -7.77 18.88
CA ILE A 161 7.06 -7.20 17.92
C ILE A 161 5.71 -6.94 18.61
N LYS A 162 5.17 -7.94 19.33
CA LYS A 162 3.94 -7.78 20.13
C LYS A 162 4.04 -6.62 21.12
N LYS A 163 5.19 -6.46 21.80
CA LYS A 163 5.43 -5.38 22.75
C LYS A 163 5.42 -4.01 22.08
N VAL A 164 6.07 -3.87 20.91
CA VAL A 164 6.07 -2.61 20.15
C VAL A 164 4.67 -2.24 19.71
N LEU A 165 3.91 -3.18 19.16
CA LEU A 165 2.56 -2.95 18.68
C LEU A 165 1.57 -2.66 19.80
N LYS A 166 1.79 -3.21 21.00
CA LYS A 166 1.02 -2.84 22.19
C LYS A 166 1.34 -1.41 22.66
N LYS A 167 2.60 -1.00 22.57
CA LYS A 167 3.06 0.34 22.97
C LYS A 167 2.62 1.43 21.98
N HIS A 168 2.61 1.11 20.70
CA HIS A 168 2.26 2.00 19.60
C HIS A 168 0.95 1.56 18.95
N ASN A 169 -0.08 1.34 19.77
CA ASN A 169 -1.32 0.66 19.36
C ASN A 169 -2.16 1.42 18.33
N ASP A 170 -2.04 2.74 18.28
CA ASP A 170 -2.77 3.63 17.36
C ASP A 170 -1.86 4.21 16.25
N ASP A 171 -0.62 3.73 16.12
CA ASP A 171 0.35 4.22 15.13
C ASP A 171 0.30 3.39 13.84
N PHE A 172 -0.27 3.97 12.78
CA PHE A 172 -0.38 3.32 11.48
C PHE A 172 1.00 3.01 10.86
N GLN A 173 1.96 3.92 10.99
CA GLN A 173 3.30 3.75 10.39
C GLN A 173 4.05 2.62 11.08
N MET A 174 4.05 2.60 12.41
CA MET A 174 4.68 1.53 13.18
C MET A 174 4.02 0.17 12.93
N THR A 175 2.68 0.14 12.86
CA THR A 175 1.94 -1.11 12.60
C THR A 175 2.20 -1.64 11.18
N SER A 176 2.21 -0.76 10.18
CA SER A 176 2.53 -1.11 8.79
C SER A 176 3.96 -1.63 8.66
N PHE A 177 4.92 -0.98 9.33
CA PHE A 177 6.33 -1.40 9.36
C PHE A 177 6.51 -2.81 9.91
N TRP A 178 5.87 -3.12 11.05
CA TRP A 178 5.99 -4.45 11.65
C TRP A 178 5.20 -5.52 10.90
N LEU A 179 4.09 -5.17 10.23
CA LEU A 179 3.43 -6.09 9.32
C LEU A 179 4.37 -6.49 8.17
N ALA A 180 4.99 -5.50 7.51
CA ALA A 180 5.90 -5.74 6.40
C ALA A 180 7.12 -6.59 6.82
N ASN A 181 7.71 -6.31 7.97
CA ASN A 181 8.85 -7.09 8.48
C ASN A 181 8.46 -8.49 8.94
N THR A 182 7.28 -8.67 9.57
CA THR A 182 6.80 -10.01 9.99
C THR A 182 6.50 -10.88 8.77
N CYS A 183 5.82 -10.33 7.75
CA CYS A 183 5.60 -11.00 6.47
C CYS A 183 6.92 -11.34 5.78
N ARG A 184 7.88 -10.40 5.72
CA ARG A 184 9.19 -10.68 5.12
C ARG A 184 9.95 -11.77 5.85
N LEU A 185 9.94 -11.79 7.19
CA LEU A 185 10.59 -12.83 7.98
C LEU A 185 9.93 -14.20 7.71
N LEU A 186 8.60 -14.25 7.66
CA LEU A 186 7.85 -15.45 7.27
C LEU A 186 8.23 -15.93 5.86
N HIS A 187 8.34 -15.01 4.89
CA HIS A 187 8.76 -15.35 3.53
C HIS A 187 10.20 -15.84 3.49
N CYS A 188 11.13 -15.26 4.25
CA CYS A 188 12.50 -15.78 4.36
C CYS A 188 12.52 -17.21 4.92
N LEU A 189 11.75 -17.49 5.99
CA LEU A 189 11.64 -18.83 6.55
C LEU A 189 11.01 -19.85 5.58
N LYS A 190 10.17 -19.42 4.64
CA LYS A 190 9.66 -20.26 3.55
C LYS A 190 10.71 -20.44 2.44
N GLN A 191 11.20 -19.34 1.90
CA GLN A 191 12.12 -19.27 0.75
C GLN A 191 13.42 -20.05 0.99
N TYR A 192 13.91 -20.04 2.22
CA TYR A 192 15.16 -20.68 2.63
C TYR A 192 14.92 -21.89 3.56
N SER A 193 13.73 -22.48 3.53
CA SER A 193 13.41 -23.70 4.30
C SER A 193 14.13 -24.95 3.78
N GLY A 194 14.58 -24.96 2.52
CA GLY A 194 15.02 -26.16 1.82
C GLY A 194 13.88 -26.93 1.12
N ASP A 195 12.63 -26.48 1.25
CA ASP A 195 11.50 -27.05 0.53
C ASP A 195 11.49 -26.61 -0.94
N THR A 196 11.46 -27.60 -1.84
CA THR A 196 11.48 -27.39 -3.30
C THR A 196 10.31 -26.55 -3.80
N GLY A 197 9.17 -26.56 -3.11
CA GLY A 197 8.01 -25.73 -3.46
C GLY A 197 8.30 -24.22 -3.34
N PHE A 198 9.10 -23.81 -2.36
CA PHE A 198 9.44 -22.40 -2.12
C PHE A 198 10.73 -21.95 -2.82
N MET A 199 11.54 -22.89 -3.32
CA MET A 199 12.82 -22.61 -3.97
C MET A 199 12.70 -22.39 -5.50
N THR A 200 11.51 -22.49 -6.07
CA THR A 200 11.28 -22.41 -7.52
C THR A 200 11.77 -21.11 -8.17
N GLN A 201 11.79 -20.01 -7.42
CA GLN A 201 12.24 -18.69 -7.88
C GLN A 201 13.63 -18.31 -7.37
N ASN A 202 14.30 -19.20 -6.62
CA ASN A 202 15.62 -18.93 -6.05
C ASN A 202 16.73 -19.09 -7.09
N THR A 203 17.74 -18.23 -6.97
CA THR A 203 19.03 -18.45 -7.62
C THR A 203 19.82 -19.59 -6.94
N ALA A 204 20.81 -20.15 -7.64
CA ALA A 204 21.71 -21.15 -7.05
C ALA A 204 22.37 -20.63 -5.75
N LYS A 205 22.77 -19.35 -5.73
CA LYS A 205 23.36 -18.71 -4.56
C LYS A 205 22.37 -18.61 -3.40
N GLN A 206 21.11 -18.26 -3.67
CA GLN A 206 20.07 -18.22 -2.63
C GLN A 206 19.80 -19.60 -2.04
N ASN A 207 19.86 -20.66 -2.84
CA ASN A 207 19.69 -22.03 -2.35
C ASN A 207 20.84 -22.47 -1.41
N GLU A 208 22.04 -21.90 -1.52
CA GLU A 208 23.13 -22.11 -0.55
C GLU A 208 22.81 -21.53 0.84
N HIS A 209 21.85 -20.61 0.92
CA HIS A 209 21.45 -19.93 2.16
C HIS A 209 20.28 -20.62 2.88
N CYS A 210 19.83 -21.78 2.40
CA CYS A 210 18.82 -22.58 3.08
C CYS A 210 19.30 -23.07 4.46
N LEU A 211 18.35 -23.17 5.39
CA LEU A 211 18.54 -23.86 6.66
C LEU A 211 18.86 -25.34 6.40
N LYS A 212 19.65 -25.94 7.29
CA LYS A 212 20.16 -27.31 7.12
C LYS A 212 19.76 -28.25 8.24
N ASN A 213 19.56 -27.74 9.45
CA ASN A 213 19.42 -28.57 10.64
C ASN A 213 17.99 -28.56 11.21
N PHE A 214 17.30 -27.42 11.18
CA PHE A 214 16.00 -27.26 11.82
C PHE A 214 14.85 -27.01 10.83
N ASP A 215 13.75 -27.75 10.99
CA ASP A 215 12.47 -27.37 10.38
C ASP A 215 11.71 -26.41 11.29
N LEU A 216 11.37 -25.24 10.75
CA LEU A 216 10.70 -24.15 11.46
C LEU A 216 9.21 -24.03 11.07
N THR A 217 8.57 -25.10 10.59
CA THR A 217 7.15 -25.11 10.18
C THR A 217 6.21 -24.53 11.24
N GLU A 218 6.37 -24.91 12.51
CA GLU A 218 5.52 -24.41 13.60
C GLU A 218 5.70 -22.89 13.81
N TYR A 219 6.94 -22.40 13.74
CA TYR A 219 7.22 -20.97 13.81
C TYR A 219 6.66 -20.20 12.62
N ARG A 220 6.63 -20.80 11.42
CA ARG A 220 5.97 -20.19 10.26
C ARG A 220 4.47 -20.00 10.52
N GLN A 221 3.82 -20.97 11.16
CA GLN A 221 2.41 -20.81 11.56
C GLN A 221 2.23 -19.70 12.60
N VAL A 222 3.06 -19.67 13.65
CA VAL A 222 2.99 -18.62 14.68
C VAL A 222 3.21 -17.22 14.10
N LEU A 223 4.15 -17.07 13.16
CA LEU A 223 4.37 -15.80 12.45
C LEU A 223 3.21 -15.45 11.52
N SER A 224 2.58 -16.43 10.88
CA SER A 224 1.36 -16.20 10.08
C SER A 224 0.21 -15.69 10.96
N ASP A 225 -0.03 -16.32 12.11
CA ASP A 225 -1.05 -15.90 13.08
C ASP A 225 -0.75 -14.51 13.64
N LEU A 226 0.54 -14.20 13.87
CA LEU A 226 0.97 -12.86 14.25
C LEU A 226 0.66 -11.87 13.12
N SER A 227 1.02 -12.14 11.86
CA SER A 227 0.71 -11.26 10.73
C SER A 227 -0.79 -10.97 10.58
N ILE A 228 -1.66 -11.96 10.83
CA ILE A 228 -3.11 -11.75 10.88
C ILE A 228 -3.47 -10.71 11.95
N GLN A 229 -2.94 -10.85 13.17
CA GLN A 229 -3.22 -9.94 14.28
C GLN A 229 -2.74 -8.51 13.97
N ILE A 230 -1.54 -8.37 13.39
CA ILE A 230 -0.99 -7.05 13.01
C ILE A 230 -1.84 -6.43 11.89
N TYR A 231 -2.25 -7.20 10.89
CA TYR A 231 -3.12 -6.72 9.81
C TYR A 231 -4.48 -6.23 10.35
N GLN A 232 -5.11 -7.01 11.24
CA GLN A 232 -6.37 -6.60 11.88
C GLN A 232 -6.22 -5.30 12.66
N GLN A 233 -5.10 -5.12 13.36
CA GLN A 233 -4.78 -3.87 14.04
C GLN A 233 -4.58 -2.71 13.04
N LEU A 234 -3.84 -2.92 11.96
CA LEU A 234 -3.59 -1.93 10.90
C LEU A 234 -4.91 -1.38 10.33
N ILE A 235 -5.84 -2.28 10.01
CA ILE A 235 -7.17 -1.92 9.49
C ILE A 235 -7.95 -1.13 10.53
N LYS A 236 -7.98 -1.56 11.80
CA LYS A 236 -8.70 -0.85 12.87
C LYS A 236 -8.20 0.59 13.05
N ILE A 237 -6.88 0.80 12.98
CA ILE A 237 -6.29 2.15 13.05
C ILE A 237 -6.76 2.98 11.86
N ALA A 238 -6.67 2.44 10.64
CA ALA A 238 -7.09 3.14 9.43
C ALA A 238 -8.60 3.46 9.42
N GLU A 239 -9.43 2.53 9.88
CA GLU A 239 -10.87 2.73 10.09
C GLU A 239 -11.14 3.87 11.08
N GLY A 240 -10.46 3.87 12.23
CA GLY A 240 -10.59 4.92 13.24
C GLY A 240 -10.23 6.32 12.73
N MET A 241 -9.27 6.41 11.80
CA MET A 241 -8.89 7.67 11.15
C MET A 241 -9.90 8.10 10.06
N LEU A 242 -10.41 7.17 9.25
CA LEU A 242 -11.30 7.49 8.13
C LEU A 242 -12.75 7.71 8.56
N GLN A 243 -13.25 6.98 9.55
CA GLN A 243 -14.64 7.03 10.00
C GLN A 243 -15.20 8.44 10.24
N PRO A 244 -14.51 9.36 10.97
CA PRO A 244 -15.01 10.73 11.16
C PRO A 244 -15.07 11.55 9.86
N MET A 245 -14.32 11.17 8.83
CA MET A 245 -14.26 11.88 7.55
C MET A 245 -15.37 11.47 6.59
N ILE A 246 -15.78 10.19 6.61
CA ILE A 246 -16.60 9.58 5.56
C ILE A 246 -17.95 10.29 5.38
N VAL A 247 -18.71 10.51 6.45
CA VAL A 247 -20.07 11.08 6.34
C VAL A 247 -20.03 12.50 5.80
N SER A 248 -19.16 13.34 6.36
CA SER A 248 -18.98 14.72 5.91
C SER A 248 -18.54 14.75 4.44
N ALA A 249 -17.52 13.96 4.07
CA ALA A 249 -16.94 13.98 2.74
C ALA A 249 -17.86 13.40 1.66
N MET A 250 -18.59 12.32 1.97
CA MET A 250 -19.38 11.58 0.99
C MET A 250 -20.79 12.12 0.82
N LEU A 251 -21.40 12.70 1.87
CA LEU A 251 -22.82 13.08 1.88
C LEU A 251 -23.09 14.57 2.11
N GLU A 252 -22.27 15.25 2.92
CA GLU A 252 -22.59 16.61 3.39
C GLU A 252 -21.83 17.71 2.64
N ASN A 253 -20.61 17.41 2.17
CA ASN A 253 -19.80 18.33 1.39
C ASN A 253 -20.26 18.36 -0.08
N GLU A 254 -20.59 19.55 -0.59
CA GLU A 254 -20.91 19.77 -2.01
C GLU A 254 -19.62 19.91 -2.84
N SER A 255 -19.13 18.82 -3.42
CA SER A 255 -17.98 18.86 -4.35
C SER A 255 -18.34 19.46 -5.71
N ILE A 256 -19.60 19.38 -6.15
CA ILE A 256 -20.07 19.96 -7.41
C ILE A 256 -20.78 21.30 -7.14
N GLN A 257 -20.15 22.40 -7.54
CA GLN A 257 -20.71 23.74 -7.37
C GLN A 257 -22.00 23.93 -8.18
N GLY A 258 -23.04 24.48 -7.55
CA GLY A 258 -24.29 24.87 -8.21
C GLY A 258 -25.41 23.83 -8.23
N LEU A 259 -25.20 22.60 -7.72
CA LEU A 259 -26.26 21.58 -7.61
C LEU A 259 -27.38 21.97 -6.64
N SER A 260 -27.07 22.79 -5.63
CA SER A 260 -28.02 23.24 -4.59
C SER A 260 -29.15 24.17 -5.09
N GLY A 261 -29.17 24.52 -6.38
CA GLY A 261 -30.22 25.33 -7.00
C GLY A 261 -31.56 24.61 -7.20
N VAL A 262 -31.59 23.27 -7.07
CA VAL A 262 -32.80 22.44 -7.23
C VAL A 262 -33.22 21.88 -5.87
N LYS A 263 -33.61 22.76 -4.93
CA LYS A 263 -34.29 22.32 -3.70
C LYS A 263 -35.79 22.16 -3.98
N PRO A 264 -36.43 21.04 -3.56
CA PRO A 264 -37.88 20.97 -3.57
C PRO A 264 -38.46 22.12 -2.75
N MET A 265 -39.45 22.81 -3.31
CA MET A 265 -40.18 23.88 -2.64
C MET A 265 -40.65 23.42 -1.25
N GLY A 266 -40.25 24.13 -0.18
CA GLY A 266 -40.91 24.04 1.13
C GLY A 266 -40.03 24.21 2.36
N TYR A 267 -38.74 23.89 2.33
CA TYR A 267 -37.92 23.91 3.55
C TYR A 267 -36.98 25.13 3.60
N ARG A 268 -37.46 26.21 4.26
CA ARG A 268 -36.57 27.25 4.80
C ARG A 268 -35.69 26.61 5.87
N LYS A 269 -34.40 26.41 5.60
CA LYS A 269 -33.41 26.20 6.67
C LYS A 269 -33.51 27.40 7.61
N ARG A 270 -33.89 27.19 8.87
CA ARG A 270 -33.55 28.14 9.94
C ARG A 270 -32.03 28.16 9.97
N SER A 271 -31.45 29.31 9.60
CA SER A 271 -30.05 29.60 9.83
C SER A 271 -29.81 29.55 11.34
N SER A 272 -29.41 28.39 11.86
CA SER A 272 -28.82 28.31 13.19
C SER A 272 -27.41 28.87 13.08
N SER A 273 -27.30 30.16 13.38
CA SER A 273 -26.06 30.79 13.80
C SER A 273 -25.53 30.06 15.05
N MET A 274 -24.60 29.14 14.87
CA MET A 274 -23.71 28.68 15.93
C MET A 274 -22.28 28.86 15.42
N PRO A 275 -21.41 29.60 16.13
CA PRO A 275 -20.01 29.71 15.79
C PRO A 275 -19.25 28.48 16.30
N ASP A 276 -18.29 28.04 15.50
CA ASP A 276 -17.14 27.17 15.81
C ASP A 276 -17.33 25.65 16.02
N GLY A 277 -16.60 24.90 15.20
CA GLY A 277 -16.57 23.44 15.13
C GLY A 277 -16.10 22.98 13.75
N ASP A 278 -14.87 23.34 13.39
CA ASP A 278 -14.23 23.23 12.07
C ASP A 278 -13.92 21.79 11.61
N ASN A 279 -14.93 20.92 11.56
CA ASN A 279 -14.79 19.49 11.20
C ASN A 279 -15.57 19.11 9.93
N THR A 280 -15.58 20.00 8.94
CA THR A 280 -16.12 19.65 7.61
C THR A 280 -15.01 19.02 6.78
N TYR A 281 -15.03 17.69 6.68
CA TYR A 281 -14.13 16.96 5.78
C TYR A 281 -14.67 16.96 4.35
N SER A 282 -13.77 17.17 3.38
CA SER A 282 -14.04 17.03 1.94
C SER A 282 -13.57 15.68 1.41
N LEU A 283 -14.00 15.32 0.20
CA LEU A 283 -13.50 14.14 -0.50
C LEU A 283 -11.97 14.17 -0.66
N ASP A 284 -11.39 15.34 -0.92
CA ASP A 284 -9.94 15.51 -1.02
C ASP A 284 -9.22 15.09 0.27
N ALA A 285 -9.81 15.33 1.44
CA ALA A 285 -9.23 14.92 2.72
C ALA A 285 -9.16 13.38 2.82
N VAL A 286 -10.24 12.69 2.42
CA VAL A 286 -10.28 11.22 2.36
C VAL A 286 -9.24 10.69 1.38
N VAL A 287 -9.17 11.25 0.16
CA VAL A 287 -8.20 10.85 -0.86
C VAL A 287 -6.76 11.10 -0.41
N ARG A 288 -6.47 12.22 0.26
CA ARG A 288 -5.15 12.48 0.87
C ARG A 288 -4.81 11.44 1.92
N GLN A 289 -5.76 11.08 2.79
CA GLN A 289 -5.53 10.08 3.82
C GLN A 289 -5.26 8.69 3.21
N LEU A 290 -6.02 8.29 2.18
CA LEU A 290 -5.77 7.04 1.43
C LEU A 290 -4.38 7.06 0.76
N ASN A 291 -3.96 8.20 0.19
CA ASN A 291 -2.62 8.38 -0.35
C ASN A 291 -1.54 8.19 0.72
N THR A 292 -1.71 8.77 1.91
CA THR A 292 -0.76 8.60 3.02
C THR A 292 -0.64 7.14 3.42
N PHE A 293 -1.76 6.41 3.57
CA PHE A 293 -1.73 4.99 3.88
C PHE A 293 -1.00 4.17 2.81
N HIS A 294 -1.32 4.43 1.54
CA HIS A 294 -0.68 3.74 0.41
C HIS A 294 0.84 3.99 0.39
N SER A 295 1.27 5.25 0.48
CA SER A 295 2.69 5.60 0.45
C SER A 295 3.45 4.94 1.60
N ILE A 296 2.92 4.97 2.82
CA ILE A 296 3.53 4.30 3.97
C ILE A 296 3.69 2.80 3.72
N MET A 297 2.63 2.10 3.28
CA MET A 297 2.69 0.66 3.04
C MET A 297 3.72 0.30 1.95
N CYS A 298 3.79 1.09 0.87
CA CYS A 298 4.77 0.89 -0.20
C CYS A 298 6.20 1.16 0.26
N GLU A 299 6.45 2.27 0.96
CA GLU A 299 7.78 2.65 1.44
C GLU A 299 8.35 1.62 2.44
N GLN A 300 7.49 1.01 3.26
CA GLN A 300 7.89 -0.04 4.19
C GLN A 300 8.08 -1.42 3.52
N GLY A 301 7.79 -1.55 2.23
CA GLY A 301 7.97 -2.79 1.48
C GLY A 301 6.91 -3.86 1.76
N LEU A 302 5.67 -3.45 2.10
CA LEU A 302 4.56 -4.38 2.25
C LEU A 302 4.18 -4.99 0.90
N ASP A 303 3.86 -6.30 0.88
CA ASP A 303 3.58 -7.00 -0.37
C ASP A 303 2.35 -6.40 -1.09
N PRO A 304 2.39 -6.22 -2.43
CA PRO A 304 1.30 -5.60 -3.18
C PRO A 304 -0.07 -6.28 -2.98
N GLU A 305 -0.09 -7.61 -2.85
CA GLU A 305 -1.33 -8.37 -2.61
C GLU A 305 -1.93 -8.10 -1.23
N ILE A 306 -1.11 -7.77 -0.22
CA ILE A 306 -1.60 -7.37 1.10
C ILE A 306 -2.14 -5.93 1.04
N ILE A 307 -1.47 -5.05 0.31
CA ILE A 307 -1.93 -3.67 0.07
C ILE A 307 -3.30 -3.67 -0.63
N GLN A 308 -3.47 -4.51 -1.65
CA GLN A 308 -4.75 -4.70 -2.34
C GLN A 308 -5.86 -5.14 -1.39
N GLN A 309 -5.61 -6.14 -0.54
CA GLN A 309 -6.58 -6.59 0.46
C GLN A 309 -6.94 -5.49 1.47
N ALA A 310 -5.96 -4.69 1.89
CA ALA A 310 -6.19 -3.56 2.79
C ALA A 310 -7.12 -2.52 2.14
N PHE A 311 -6.87 -2.11 0.89
CA PHE A 311 -7.73 -1.15 0.22
C PHE A 311 -9.11 -1.70 -0.14
N LYS A 312 -9.24 -3.00 -0.41
CA LYS A 312 -10.56 -3.65 -0.50
C LYS A 312 -11.36 -3.49 0.80
N GLN A 313 -10.72 -3.69 1.95
CA GLN A 313 -11.34 -3.52 3.26
C GLN A 313 -11.72 -2.06 3.54
N LEU A 314 -10.84 -1.10 3.25
CA LEU A 314 -11.12 0.32 3.47
C LEU A 314 -12.27 0.82 2.58
N PHE A 315 -12.34 0.38 1.31
CA PHE A 315 -13.43 0.74 0.41
C PHE A 315 -14.77 0.14 0.85
N TYR A 316 -14.77 -1.11 1.33
CA TYR A 316 -15.96 -1.71 1.93
C TYR A 316 -16.48 -0.88 3.12
N MET A 317 -15.58 -0.41 3.99
CA MET A 317 -15.95 0.41 5.14
C MET A 317 -16.48 1.80 4.72
N ILE A 318 -15.88 2.44 3.71
CA ILE A 318 -16.42 3.67 3.09
C ILE A 318 -17.83 3.43 2.55
N ASN A 319 -18.04 2.35 1.81
CA ASN A 319 -19.35 1.95 1.30
C ASN A 319 -20.36 1.76 2.44
N ALA A 320 -20.04 0.93 3.43
CA ALA A 320 -20.93 0.58 4.53
C ALA A 320 -21.33 1.81 5.38
N VAL A 321 -20.37 2.65 5.76
CA VAL A 321 -20.64 3.86 6.56
C VAL A 321 -21.49 4.85 5.77
N THR A 322 -21.17 5.05 4.49
CA THR A 322 -21.93 5.98 3.63
C THR A 322 -23.35 5.49 3.40
N LEU A 323 -23.51 4.22 3.02
CA LEU A 323 -24.81 3.62 2.75
C LEU A 323 -25.70 3.60 3.99
N ASN A 324 -25.16 3.20 5.15
CA ASN A 324 -25.92 3.20 6.40
C ASN A 324 -26.43 4.60 6.75
N ASN A 325 -25.60 5.64 6.60
CA ASN A 325 -26.04 7.02 6.82
C ASN A 325 -27.09 7.46 5.80
N LEU A 326 -26.94 7.08 4.53
CA LEU A 326 -27.92 7.36 3.49
C LEU A 326 -29.29 6.71 3.78
N LEU A 327 -29.31 5.49 4.32
CA LEU A 327 -30.52 4.75 4.68
C LEU A 327 -31.19 5.27 5.95
N LEU A 328 -30.44 5.88 6.87
CA LEU A 328 -30.98 6.37 8.14
C LEU A 328 -31.46 7.83 8.08
N ARG A 329 -30.98 8.63 7.12
CA ARG A 329 -31.16 10.09 7.08
C ARG A 329 -32.01 10.56 5.91
N LYS A 330 -33.12 11.22 6.19
CA LYS A 330 -34.04 11.79 5.17
C LYS A 330 -33.47 13.02 4.45
N ASP A 331 -32.62 13.81 5.10
CA ASP A 331 -32.09 15.07 4.59
C ASP A 331 -31.09 14.91 3.42
N VAL A 332 -30.46 13.74 3.32
CA VAL A 332 -29.50 13.38 2.26
C VAL A 332 -30.16 12.57 1.12
N CYS A 333 -31.50 12.58 1.06
CA CYS A 333 -32.28 11.81 0.09
C CYS A 333 -32.73 12.65 -1.10
N SER A 334 -31.77 13.10 -1.91
CA SER A 334 -32.08 13.98 -3.04
C SER A 334 -31.40 13.55 -4.34
N TRP A 335 -31.94 14.00 -5.47
CA TRP A 335 -31.32 13.84 -6.77
C TRP A 335 -29.90 14.43 -6.79
N SER A 336 -29.71 15.60 -6.19
CA SER A 336 -28.39 16.25 -6.04
C SER A 336 -27.43 15.40 -5.23
N THR A 337 -27.87 14.76 -4.13
CA THR A 337 -27.03 13.83 -3.37
C THR A 337 -26.64 12.61 -4.20
N GLY A 338 -27.56 12.10 -5.02
CA GLY A 338 -27.25 11.01 -5.96
C GLY A 338 -26.17 11.40 -6.96
N MET A 339 -26.25 12.59 -7.54
CA MET A 339 -25.23 13.12 -8.46
C MET A 339 -23.88 13.30 -7.76
N GLN A 340 -23.90 13.87 -6.55
CA GLN A 340 -22.71 14.09 -5.72
C GLN A 340 -22.01 12.77 -5.36
N LEU A 341 -22.77 11.76 -4.95
CA LEU A 341 -22.23 10.44 -4.63
C LEU A 341 -21.59 9.78 -5.85
N ARG A 342 -22.23 9.84 -7.03
CA ARG A 342 -21.64 9.28 -8.25
C ARG A 342 -20.30 9.92 -8.59
N PHE A 343 -20.21 11.24 -8.48
CA PHE A 343 -18.94 11.95 -8.69
C PHE A 343 -17.90 11.57 -7.63
N ASN A 344 -18.27 11.52 -6.35
CA ASN A 344 -17.34 11.14 -5.30
C ASN A 344 -16.82 9.71 -5.49
N ILE A 345 -17.69 8.78 -5.89
CA ILE A 345 -17.32 7.39 -6.19
C ILE A 345 -16.38 7.34 -7.41
N SER A 346 -16.65 8.09 -8.49
CA SER A 346 -15.77 8.09 -9.66
C SER A 346 -14.36 8.60 -9.33
N GLN A 347 -14.23 9.59 -8.46
CA GLN A 347 -12.91 10.04 -7.99
C GLN A 347 -12.19 8.96 -7.17
N LEU A 348 -12.91 8.18 -6.36
CA LEU A 348 -12.32 7.07 -5.61
C LEU A 348 -11.91 5.91 -6.55
N GLU A 349 -12.68 5.62 -7.59
CA GLU A 349 -12.34 4.63 -8.62
C GLU A 349 -11.14 5.07 -9.46
N GLU A 350 -11.08 6.34 -9.85
CA GLU A 350 -9.94 6.95 -10.53
C GLU A 350 -8.68 6.87 -9.65
N TRP A 351 -8.82 7.12 -8.33
CA TRP A 351 -7.72 6.96 -7.38
C TRP A 351 -7.23 5.51 -7.32
N LEU A 352 -8.12 4.52 -7.27
CA LEU A 352 -7.72 3.11 -7.35
C LEU A 352 -6.96 2.82 -8.65
N HIS A 353 -7.32 3.47 -9.76
CA HIS A 353 -6.70 3.25 -11.06
C HIS A 353 -5.29 3.84 -11.07
N GLY A 354 -5.13 5.07 -10.59
CA GLY A 354 -3.83 5.73 -10.46
C GLY A 354 -2.85 5.03 -9.52
N LYS A 355 -3.33 4.16 -8.61
CA LYS A 355 -2.50 3.35 -7.70
C LYS A 355 -2.32 1.89 -8.14
N ASN A 356 -2.81 1.49 -9.32
CA ASN A 356 -2.78 0.10 -9.81
C ASN A 356 -3.51 -0.89 -8.88
N LEU A 357 -4.58 -0.46 -8.21
CA LEU A 357 -5.36 -1.28 -7.28
C LEU A 357 -6.66 -1.83 -7.90
N GLN A 358 -6.80 -1.79 -9.22
CA GLN A 358 -8.03 -2.23 -9.92
C GLN A 358 -8.37 -3.71 -9.68
N GLN A 359 -7.36 -4.55 -9.55
CA GLN A 359 -7.53 -5.99 -9.33
C GLN A 359 -7.82 -6.36 -7.88
N SER A 360 -7.80 -5.39 -6.95
CA SER A 360 -7.98 -5.64 -5.52
C SER A 360 -9.38 -6.12 -5.13
N GLY A 361 -10.39 -5.93 -5.99
CA GLY A 361 -11.77 -6.14 -5.63
C GLY A 361 -12.43 -4.93 -4.92
N ALA A 362 -11.69 -3.83 -4.72
CA ALA A 362 -12.17 -2.66 -3.97
C ALA A 362 -13.34 -1.93 -4.65
N ALA A 363 -13.29 -1.74 -5.97
CA ALA A 363 -14.37 -1.10 -6.72
C ALA A 363 -15.68 -1.88 -6.61
N GLN A 364 -15.62 -3.22 -6.66
CA GLN A 364 -16.77 -4.11 -6.53
C GLN A 364 -17.44 -3.98 -5.15
N THR A 365 -16.69 -3.61 -4.10
CA THR A 365 -17.28 -3.39 -2.77
C THR A 365 -18.17 -2.14 -2.71
N MET A 366 -18.04 -1.21 -3.66
CA MET A 366 -18.81 0.03 -3.73
C MET A 366 -20.15 -0.13 -4.47
N GLU A 367 -20.39 -1.28 -5.11
CA GLU A 367 -21.57 -1.55 -5.93
C GLU A 367 -22.90 -1.25 -5.22
N PRO A 368 -23.12 -1.62 -3.93
CA PRO A 368 -24.35 -1.25 -3.22
C PRO A 368 -24.57 0.27 -3.16
N LEU A 369 -23.52 1.07 -2.90
CA LEU A 369 -23.62 2.52 -2.87
C LEU A 369 -23.80 3.13 -4.26
N ILE A 370 -23.20 2.55 -5.30
CA ILE A 370 -23.43 2.94 -6.70
C ILE A 370 -24.91 2.79 -7.04
N GLN A 371 -25.49 1.63 -6.75
CA GLN A 371 -26.92 1.36 -6.98
C GLN A 371 -27.82 2.28 -6.16
N ALA A 372 -27.47 2.56 -4.89
CA ALA A 372 -28.21 3.50 -4.06
C ALA A 372 -28.17 4.95 -4.61
N ALA A 373 -27.03 5.37 -5.16
CA ALA A 373 -26.88 6.67 -5.81
C ALA A 373 -27.66 6.75 -7.13
N GLN A 374 -27.73 5.66 -7.90
CA GLN A 374 -28.55 5.56 -9.11
C GLN A 374 -30.04 5.60 -8.77
N LEU A 375 -30.47 4.86 -7.74
CA LEU A 375 -31.86 4.83 -7.27
C LEU A 375 -32.36 6.23 -6.89
N LEU A 376 -31.49 7.10 -6.36
CA LEU A 376 -31.81 8.50 -6.10
C LEU A 376 -32.13 9.32 -7.35
N GLN A 377 -31.58 8.94 -8.50
CA GLN A 377 -31.70 9.69 -9.75
C GLN A 377 -32.82 9.18 -10.66
N LEU A 378 -33.28 7.94 -10.46
CA LEU A 378 -34.33 7.34 -11.28
C LEU A 378 -35.71 7.95 -11.02
N LYS A 379 -36.52 7.97 -12.08
CA LYS A 379 -37.96 8.26 -12.01
C LYS A 379 -38.68 7.13 -11.28
N LYS A 380 -39.72 7.47 -10.53
CA LYS A 380 -40.46 6.54 -9.63
C LYS A 380 -41.97 6.70 -9.84
N LYS A 381 -42.42 6.63 -11.10
CA LYS A 381 -43.80 6.99 -11.47
C LYS A 381 -44.60 5.83 -12.04
N THR A 382 -44.00 5.00 -12.89
CA THR A 382 -44.74 3.95 -13.62
C THR A 382 -44.40 2.54 -13.13
N SER A 383 -45.15 1.53 -13.58
CA SER A 383 -44.83 0.12 -13.25
C SER A 383 -43.52 -0.32 -13.91
N GLU A 384 -43.23 0.19 -15.10
CA GLU A 384 -41.98 -0.04 -15.82
C GLU A 384 -40.78 0.57 -15.09
N ASP A 385 -40.95 1.74 -14.44
CA ASP A 385 -39.93 2.31 -13.57
C ASP A 385 -39.62 1.36 -12.38
N ALA A 386 -40.64 0.67 -11.84
CA ALA A 386 -40.49 -0.28 -10.74
C ALA A 386 -39.72 -1.53 -11.18
N GLU A 387 -40.05 -2.08 -12.35
CA GLU A 387 -39.34 -3.22 -12.95
C GLU A 387 -37.88 -2.87 -13.24
N ALA A 388 -37.63 -1.69 -13.82
CA ALA A 388 -36.27 -1.21 -14.08
C ALA A 388 -35.44 -1.09 -12.79
N ILE A 389 -36.02 -0.53 -11.73
CA ILE A 389 -35.36 -0.42 -10.40
C ILE A 389 -35.07 -1.79 -9.81
N CYS A 390 -36.00 -2.74 -9.89
CA CYS A 390 -35.80 -4.10 -9.40
C CYS A 390 -34.69 -4.83 -10.18
N SER A 391 -34.59 -4.60 -11.49
CA SER A 391 -33.51 -5.17 -12.31
C SER A 391 -32.14 -4.55 -12.04
N LEU A 392 -32.10 -3.25 -11.68
CA LEU A 392 -30.86 -2.52 -11.43
C LEU A 392 -30.28 -2.82 -10.03
N CYS A 393 -31.14 -2.90 -9.01
CA CYS A 393 -30.73 -3.04 -7.62
C CYS A 393 -30.40 -4.50 -7.27
N THR A 394 -29.40 -5.10 -7.90
CA THR A 394 -28.98 -6.49 -7.67
C THR A 394 -28.14 -6.68 -6.40
N SER A 395 -27.45 -5.63 -5.96
CA SER A 395 -26.51 -5.63 -4.84
C SER A 395 -27.07 -4.98 -3.57
N LEU A 396 -28.32 -4.53 -3.61
CA LEU A 396 -29.08 -4.04 -2.46
C LEU A 396 -30.12 -5.07 -2.04
N THR A 397 -30.32 -5.23 -0.74
CA THR A 397 -31.36 -6.13 -0.21
C THR A 397 -32.75 -5.52 -0.42
N THR A 398 -33.76 -6.38 -0.50
CA THR A 398 -35.18 -5.99 -0.52
C THR A 398 -35.54 -4.97 0.59
N GLN A 399 -34.99 -5.14 1.80
CA GLN A 399 -35.21 -4.21 2.91
C GLN A 399 -34.55 -2.84 2.69
N GLN A 400 -33.36 -2.80 2.08
CA GLN A 400 -32.66 -1.56 1.73
C GLN A 400 -33.41 -0.79 0.64
N VAL A 401 -33.86 -1.47 -0.41
CA VAL A 401 -34.65 -0.87 -1.49
C VAL A 401 -36.00 -0.34 -0.96
N SER A 402 -36.75 -1.16 -0.21
CA SER A 402 -38.06 -0.79 0.34
C SER A 402 -37.98 0.37 1.33
N ASN A 403 -36.98 0.35 2.23
CA ASN A 403 -36.74 1.46 3.15
C ASN A 403 -36.40 2.74 2.38
N ARG A 404 -35.56 2.64 1.34
CA ARG A 404 -35.18 3.79 0.54
C ARG A 404 -36.35 4.42 -0.19
N GLU A 405 -37.19 3.60 -0.81
CA GLU A 405 -38.40 4.07 -1.49
C GLU A 405 -39.35 4.74 -0.50
N GLY A 406 -39.57 4.15 0.69
CA GLY A 406 -40.38 4.75 1.75
C GLY A 406 -39.83 6.09 2.29
N ILE A 407 -38.51 6.23 2.41
CA ILE A 407 -37.86 7.47 2.87
C ILE A 407 -37.90 8.58 1.81
N CYS A 408 -37.77 8.23 0.52
CA CYS A 408 -37.88 9.18 -0.60
C CYS A 408 -39.34 9.52 -0.96
N SER A 409 -40.32 8.78 -0.44
CA SER A 409 -41.77 8.93 -0.73
C SER A 409 -42.40 10.23 -0.20
N GLY A 410 -41.62 11.17 0.34
CA GLY A 410 -42.12 12.50 0.68
C GLY A 410 -42.68 13.29 -0.52
N VAL A 411 -42.35 12.91 -1.76
CA VAL A 411 -42.90 13.55 -2.97
C VAL A 411 -43.10 12.53 -4.10
N GLY A 412 -44.35 12.11 -4.33
CA GLY A 412 -44.82 11.70 -5.67
C GLY A 412 -44.56 10.28 -6.16
N VAL A 413 -44.36 9.30 -5.27
CA VAL A 413 -44.32 7.87 -5.65
C VAL A 413 -45.75 7.32 -5.77
N SER A 414 -46.11 6.70 -6.89
CA SER A 414 -47.44 6.11 -7.07
C SER A 414 -47.62 4.86 -6.21
N GLY A 415 -48.82 4.64 -5.66
CA GLY A 415 -49.14 3.39 -4.94
C GLY A 415 -48.99 2.13 -5.81
N SER A 416 -49.18 2.27 -7.13
CA SER A 416 -48.94 1.18 -8.10
C SER A 416 -47.47 0.80 -8.21
N PHE A 417 -46.57 1.77 -8.14
CA PHE A 417 -45.11 1.55 -8.18
C PHE A 417 -44.65 0.75 -6.96
N LEU A 418 -45.08 1.16 -5.76
CA LEU A 418 -44.71 0.48 -4.51
C LEU A 418 -45.23 -0.96 -4.46
N SER A 419 -46.42 -1.21 -5.00
CA SER A 419 -46.99 -2.57 -5.04
C SER A 419 -46.24 -3.49 -6.00
N THR A 420 -45.85 -3.00 -7.19
CA THR A 420 -45.07 -3.78 -8.17
C THR A 420 -43.65 -4.04 -7.66
N ALA A 421 -42.99 -3.03 -7.09
CA ALA A 421 -41.66 -3.18 -6.50
C ALA A 421 -41.68 -4.19 -5.34
N ALA A 422 -42.66 -4.08 -4.43
CA ALA A 422 -42.79 -5.03 -3.32
C ALA A 422 -42.99 -6.48 -3.79
N ALA A 423 -43.79 -6.72 -4.84
CA ALA A 423 -44.01 -8.05 -5.39
C ALA A 423 -42.72 -8.66 -5.98
N HIS A 424 -41.98 -7.89 -6.79
CA HIS A 424 -40.72 -8.36 -7.38
C HIS A 424 -39.61 -8.57 -6.34
N LEU A 425 -39.55 -7.72 -5.32
CA LEU A 425 -38.56 -7.85 -4.27
C LEU A 425 -38.85 -9.05 -3.35
N GLN A 426 -40.13 -9.41 -3.15
CA GLN A 426 -40.53 -10.57 -2.34
C GLN A 426 -40.07 -11.91 -2.95
N GLU A 427 -39.85 -11.98 -4.26
CA GLU A 427 -39.31 -13.17 -4.94
C GLU A 427 -37.82 -13.43 -4.67
N ARG A 428 -37.07 -12.42 -4.18
CA ARG A 428 -35.60 -12.45 -4.14
C ARG A 428 -35.00 -13.24 -2.97
N ASN A 429 -35.79 -13.71 -2.01
CA ASN A 429 -35.32 -14.45 -0.82
C ASN A 429 -34.09 -13.80 -0.13
N ASP A 430 -34.03 -12.46 -0.12
CA ASP A 430 -32.90 -11.73 0.43
C ASP A 430 -32.82 -11.86 1.97
N PRO A 431 -31.62 -11.77 2.57
CA PRO A 431 -31.49 -11.65 4.01
C PRO A 431 -32.22 -10.40 4.51
N PRO A 432 -32.86 -10.43 5.69
CA PRO A 432 -33.63 -9.30 6.23
C PRO A 432 -32.76 -8.14 6.74
N GLN A 433 -31.55 -7.98 6.22
CA GLN A 433 -30.55 -7.00 6.66
C GLN A 433 -30.80 -5.64 6.02
N LEU A 434 -31.02 -4.62 6.85
CA LEU A 434 -31.13 -3.23 6.41
C LEU A 434 -29.76 -2.53 6.34
N LEU A 435 -28.94 -2.66 7.38
CA LEU A 435 -27.65 -1.98 7.49
C LEU A 435 -26.50 -2.92 7.17
N LEU A 436 -25.51 -2.44 6.44
CA LEU A 436 -24.25 -3.17 6.25
C LEU A 436 -23.44 -3.17 7.55
N ASP A 437 -22.82 -4.30 7.87
CA ASP A 437 -21.90 -4.38 9.02
C ASP A 437 -20.58 -3.70 8.67
N PHE A 438 -20.45 -2.43 9.00
CA PHE A 438 -19.23 -1.66 8.73
C PHE A 438 -18.02 -2.16 9.53
N LYS A 439 -18.19 -3.08 10.49
CA LYS A 439 -17.11 -3.73 11.24
C LYS A 439 -16.72 -5.09 10.66
N TYR A 440 -17.42 -5.57 9.62
CA TYR A 440 -17.05 -6.80 8.93
C TYR A 440 -15.64 -6.69 8.36
N MET A 441 -14.85 -7.75 8.51
CA MET A 441 -13.48 -7.83 8.02
C MET A 441 -13.30 -9.03 7.10
N PHE A 442 -12.82 -8.79 5.88
CA PHE A 442 -12.47 -9.88 4.97
C PHE A 442 -11.32 -10.72 5.54
N PRO A 443 -11.36 -12.06 5.40
CA PRO A 443 -10.22 -12.91 5.71
C PRO A 443 -8.99 -12.48 4.90
N VAL A 444 -7.88 -12.24 5.59
CA VAL A 444 -6.61 -11.85 4.96
C VAL A 444 -5.80 -13.09 4.59
N LEU A 445 -5.14 -13.02 3.44
CA LEU A 445 -4.21 -14.02 2.93
C LEU A 445 -2.80 -13.44 2.82
N PHE A 446 -1.80 -14.26 3.16
CA PHE A 446 -0.38 -13.95 3.04
C PHE A 446 0.27 -14.89 2.01
N PRO A 447 0.02 -14.67 0.72
CA PRO A 447 0.65 -15.43 -0.37
C PRO A 447 2.18 -15.32 -0.29
N PHE A 448 2.87 -16.39 -0.68
CA PHE A 448 4.32 -16.43 -0.62
C PHE A 448 4.94 -15.49 -1.66
N SER A 449 5.78 -14.56 -1.20
CA SER A 449 6.48 -13.58 -2.05
C SER A 449 7.99 -13.67 -1.82
N PRO A 450 8.73 -14.41 -2.69
CA PRO A 450 10.18 -14.55 -2.55
C PRO A 450 10.89 -13.22 -2.78
N SER A 451 12.04 -13.05 -2.13
CA SER A 451 12.92 -11.90 -2.36
C SER A 451 14.01 -12.24 -3.37
N SER A 452 14.37 -11.28 -4.23
CA SER A 452 15.54 -11.37 -5.10
C SER A 452 16.85 -11.00 -4.38
N ILE A 453 16.76 -10.44 -3.18
CA ILE A 453 17.92 -10.02 -2.40
C ILE A 453 18.69 -11.25 -1.92
N THR A 454 20.01 -11.18 -2.01
CA THR A 454 20.90 -12.21 -1.47
C THR A 454 21.53 -11.73 -0.17
N MET A 455 21.58 -12.59 0.85
CA MET A 455 21.98 -12.21 2.22
C MET A 455 23.40 -11.66 2.31
N ASP A 456 24.29 -12.14 1.44
CA ASP A 456 25.68 -11.70 1.30
C ASP A 456 25.83 -10.26 0.77
N SER A 457 24.80 -9.71 0.11
CA SER A 457 24.80 -8.33 -0.37
C SER A 457 24.30 -7.30 0.65
N ILE A 458 23.76 -7.75 1.79
CA ILE A 458 23.09 -6.88 2.75
C ILE A 458 24.10 -6.07 3.57
N HIS A 459 23.92 -4.75 3.55
CA HIS A 459 24.68 -3.82 4.39
C HIS A 459 23.88 -3.45 5.64
N ILE A 460 24.52 -3.53 6.81
CA ILE A 460 23.95 -3.12 8.10
C ILE A 460 24.44 -1.71 8.41
N PRO A 461 23.56 -0.70 8.44
CA PRO A 461 23.97 0.66 8.76
C PRO A 461 24.36 0.78 10.24
N ALA A 462 25.40 1.58 10.52
CA ALA A 462 25.87 1.86 11.88
C ALA A 462 24.79 2.48 12.79
N SER A 463 23.80 3.17 12.20
CA SER A 463 22.68 3.79 12.92
C SER A 463 21.81 2.80 13.70
N LEU A 464 21.91 1.50 13.40
CA LEU A 464 21.19 0.44 14.14
C LEU A 464 21.89 0.03 15.44
N ASN A 465 23.11 0.50 15.71
CA ASN A 465 23.91 0.11 16.88
C ASN A 465 24.03 -1.42 17.04
N LEU A 466 24.38 -2.10 15.94
CA LEU A 466 24.54 -3.56 15.86
C LEU A 466 26.00 -3.99 15.65
N GLU A 467 26.95 -3.20 16.15
CA GLU A 467 28.40 -3.44 15.97
C GLU A 467 28.90 -4.74 16.64
N PHE A 468 28.13 -5.27 17.58
CA PHE A 468 28.40 -6.56 18.23
C PHE A 468 28.05 -7.78 17.35
N LEU A 469 27.40 -7.57 16.18
CA LEU A 469 27.14 -8.64 15.22
C LEU A 469 28.38 -8.90 14.36
N ASN A 470 28.81 -10.17 14.30
CA ASN A 470 29.93 -10.59 13.47
C ASN A 470 29.43 -11.18 12.14
N LYS A 471 30.00 -10.72 11.03
CA LYS A 471 29.74 -11.28 9.70
C LYS A 471 30.49 -12.61 9.53
N VAL A 472 29.76 -13.68 9.20
CA VAL A 472 30.30 -15.03 8.98
C VAL A 472 30.27 -15.43 7.52
#